data_AF-A0A0C2JFB6-F1
#
_entry.id   AF-A0A0C2JFB6-F1
#
_cell.length_a   1.000
_cell.length_b   1.000
_cell.length_c   1.000
_cell.angle_alpha   90.00
_cell.angle_beta   90.00
_cell.angle_gamma   90.00
#
_symmetry.space_group_name_H-M   'P 1'
#
loop_
_entity.id
_entity.type
_entity.pdbx_description
1 polymer ?
#
loop_
_entity_poly.entity_id
_entity_poly.type
_entity_poly.pdbx_seq_one_letter_code
_entity_poly.pdbx_strand_id
1 'polypeptide(L)' 'MSNPPPPPAVGAAVQPATGQVMAWIAPAGQLAHLVPLPPARARDLASQLLAAAEAAEQIEDGDHQ' A
#
# COMPACT_ATOMS: atom_id res chain seq x y z
N MET A 1 16.88 -9.83 23.08
CA MET A 1 15.54 -9.67 22.48
C MET A 1 15.69 -8.72 21.31
N SER A 2 15.51 -9.21 20.07
CA SER A 2 15.61 -8.34 18.89
C SER A 2 14.33 -7.53 18.76
N ASN A 3 14.44 -6.20 18.62
CA ASN A 3 13.30 -5.34 18.33
C ASN A 3 12.71 -5.76 16.96
N PRO A 4 11.38 -5.88 16.78
CA PRO A 4 10.82 -6.17 15.47
C PRO A 4 11.27 -5.11 14.46
N PRO A 5 11.50 -5.50 13.19
CA PRO A 5 11.84 -4.53 12.16
C PRO A 5 10.71 -3.50 12.04
N PRO A 6 11.04 -2.21 11.85
CA PRO A 6 10.01 -1.20 11.66
C PRO A 6 9.18 -1.51 10.40
N PRO A 7 7.88 -1.13 10.39
CA PRO A 7 6.99 -1.43 9.29
C PRO A 7 7.49 -0.77 7.99
N PRO A 8 7.22 -1.40 6.83
CA PRO A 8 7.55 -0.80 5.55
C PRO A 8 6.78 0.50 5.35
N ALA A 9 7.43 1.50 4.76
CA ALA A 9 6.75 2.71 4.31
C ALA A 9 6.06 2.44 2.97
N VAL A 10 4.81 2.88 2.83
CA VAL A 10 4.02 2.75 1.60
C VAL A 10 3.54 4.12 1.16
N GLY A 11 3.45 4.32 -0.16
CA GLY A 11 3.00 5.60 -0.69
C GLY A 11 2.72 5.58 -2.19
N ALA A 12 2.17 6.69 -2.66
CA ALA A 12 1.94 6.93 -4.07
C ALA A 12 2.20 8.40 -4.44
N ALA A 13 2.63 8.64 -5.68
CA ALA A 13 2.87 9.95 -6.24
C ALA A 13 2.59 9.95 -7.75
N VAL A 14 2.40 11.12 -8.35
CA VAL A 14 2.26 11.23 -9.81
C VAL A 14 3.63 11.52 -10.41
N GLN A 15 4.02 10.77 -11.46
CA GLN A 15 5.18 11.10 -12.29
C GLN A 15 4.75 12.11 -13.37
N PRO A 16 5.16 13.39 -13.30
CA PRO A 16 4.59 14.44 -14.15
C PRO A 16 4.83 14.23 -15.66
N ALA A 17 5.99 13.65 -16.01
CA ALA A 17 6.37 13.45 -17.41
C ALA A 17 5.50 12.42 -18.16
N THR A 18 4.95 11.44 -17.43
CA THR A 18 4.20 10.32 -18.01
C THR A 18 2.73 10.32 -17.60
N GLY A 19 2.36 11.12 -16.59
CA GLY A 19 1.03 11.09 -15.98
C GLY A 19 0.71 9.78 -15.25
N GLN A 20 1.72 8.93 -15.02
CA GLN A 20 1.54 7.67 -14.31
C GLN A 20 1.51 7.90 -12.80
N VAL A 21 0.76 7.05 -12.10
CA VAL A 21 0.81 6.96 -10.66
C VAL A 21 1.91 5.98 -10.29
N MET A 22 2.90 6.43 -9.55
CA MET A 22 3.96 5.62 -8.98
C MET A 22 3.52 5.17 -7.59
N ALA A 23 3.25 3.88 -7.41
CA ALA A 23 3.04 3.29 -6.08
C ALA A 23 4.32 2.63 -5.60
N TRP A 24 4.57 2.59 -4.28
CA TRP A 24 5.75 1.92 -3.75
C TRP A 24 5.57 1.32 -2.37
N ILE A 25 6.43 0.34 -2.09
CA ILE A 25 6.66 -0.25 -0.78
C ILE A 25 8.17 -0.17 -0.52
N ALA A 26 8.55 0.42 0.60
CA ALA A 26 9.92 0.63 1.02
C ALA A 26 10.16 -0.05 2.38
N PRO A 27 10.69 -1.28 2.40
CA PRO A 27 11.15 -1.90 3.63
C PRO A 27 12.27 -1.08 4.26
N ALA A 28 12.35 -1.07 5.58
CA ALA A 28 13.38 -0.30 6.27
C ALA A 28 14.79 -0.80 5.90
N GLY A 29 15.67 0.15 5.57
CA GLY A 29 17.03 -0.13 5.13
C GLY A 29 17.14 -0.71 3.71
N GLN A 30 16.04 -0.77 2.94
CA GLN A 30 16.04 -1.25 1.56
C GLN A 30 15.52 -0.19 0.60
N LEU A 31 15.83 -0.37 -0.69
CA LEU A 31 15.31 0.47 -1.75
C LEU A 31 13.81 0.19 -1.97
N ALA A 32 13.06 1.25 -2.27
CA ALA A 32 11.65 1.13 -2.59
C ALA A 32 11.46 0.46 -3.96
N HIS A 33 10.53 -0.49 -4.04
CA HIS A 33 10.07 -1.00 -5.32
C HIS A 33 9.00 -0.07 -5.89
N LEU A 34 9.33 0.62 -6.99
CA LEU A 34 8.41 1.52 -7.69
C LEU A 34 7.59 0.75 -8.72
N VAL A 35 6.26 0.86 -8.63
CA VAL A 35 5.32 0.28 -9.59
C VAL A 35 4.62 1.40 -10.34
N PRO A 36 4.97 1.65 -11.62
CA PRO A 36 4.23 2.58 -12.46
C PRO A 36 2.86 2.00 -12.82
N LEU A 37 1.81 2.76 -12.56
CA LEU A 37 0.44 2.40 -12.87
C LEU A 37 -0.20 3.46 -13.76
N PRO A 38 -0.90 3.06 -14.84
CA PRO A 38 -1.80 3.98 -15.52
C PRO A 38 -2.96 4.39 -14.58
N PRO A 39 -3.54 5.60 -14.73
CA PRO A 39 -4.54 6.11 -13.80
C PRO A 39 -5.74 5.20 -13.53
N ALA A 40 -6.21 4.45 -14.54
CA ALA A 40 -7.29 3.47 -14.36
C ALA A 40 -6.91 2.34 -13.38
N ARG A 41 -5.73 1.74 -13.57
CA ARG A 41 -5.22 0.67 -12.69
C ARG A 41 -4.92 1.18 -11.28
N ALA A 42 -4.48 2.42 -11.15
CA ALA A 42 -4.28 3.04 -9.84
C ALA A 42 -5.60 3.18 -9.06
N ARG A 43 -6.71 3.52 -9.74
CA ARG A 43 -8.04 3.55 -9.13
C ARG A 43 -8.51 2.16 -8.72
N ASP A 44 -8.34 1.17 -9.59
CA ASP A 44 -8.70 -0.23 -9.28
C ASP A 44 -7.95 -0.72 -8.04
N LEU A 45 -6.64 -0.44 -7.95
CA LEU A 45 -5.83 -0.78 -6.78
C LEU A 45 -6.32 -0.07 -5.51
N ALA A 46 -6.65 1.21 -5.59
CA ALA A 46 -7.18 1.96 -4.45
C ALA A 46 -8.51 1.36 -3.93
N SER A 47 -9.41 0.96 -4.84
CA SER A 47 -10.65 0.29 -4.46
C SER A 47 -10.41 -1.07 -3.82
N GLN A 48 -9.45 -1.86 -4.32
CA GLN A 48 -9.07 -3.14 -3.70
C GLN A 48 -8.47 -2.95 -2.30
N LEU A 49 -7.62 -1.94 -2.11
CA LEU A 49 -7.04 -1.61 -0.81
C LEU A 49 -8.12 -1.20 0.19
N LEU A 50 -9.09 -0.38 -0.24
CA LEU A 50 -10.21 0.03 0.61
C LEU A 50 -11.05 -1.17 1.04
N ALA A 51 -11.47 -2.01 0.09
CA ALA A 51 -12.26 -3.20 0.39
C ALA A 51 -11.52 -4.18 1.31
N ALA A 52 -10.21 -4.33 1.15
CA ALA A 52 -9.39 -5.16 2.02
C ALA A 52 -9.29 -4.60 3.44
N ALA A 53 -9.20 -3.28 3.60
CA ALA A 53 -9.19 -2.63 4.91
C ALA A 53 -10.53 -2.83 5.64
N GLU A 54 -11.66 -2.58 4.96
CA GLU A 54 -13.00 -2.82 5.51
C GLU A 54 -13.22 -4.28 5.92
N ALA A 55 -12.70 -5.23 5.15
CA ALA A 55 -12.76 -6.65 5.49
C ALA A 55 -11.88 -7.01 6.69
N ALA A 56 -10.71 -6.37 6.84
CA ALA A 56 -9.81 -6.62 7.97
C ALA A 56 -10.42 -6.13 9.29
N GLU A 57 -11.08 -4.97 9.30
CA GLU A 57 -11.78 -4.44 10.48
C GLU A 57 -12.88 -5.41 10.97
N GLN A 58 -13.61 -6.03 10.05
CA GLN A 58 -14.64 -7.03 10.40
C GLN A 58 -14.07 -8.30 11.03
N ILE A 59 -12.82 -8.65 10.71
CA ILE A 59 -12.13 -9.80 11.32
C ILE A 59 -11.72 -9.44 12.75
N GLU A 60 -11.18 -8.23 12.98
CA GLU A 60 -10.77 -7.77 14.31
C GLU A 60 -11.95 -7.64 15.28
N ASP A 61 -13.13 -7.25 14.79
CA ASP A 61 -14.35 -7.17 15.61
C ASP A 61 -14.95 -8.56 15.93
N GLY A 62 -14.73 -9.56 15.07
CA GLY A 62 -15.26 -10.92 15.22
C GLY A 62 -14.50 -11.80 16.22
N ASP A 63 -13.23 -11.51 16.49
CA ASP A 63 -12.39 -12.25 17.45
C ASP A 63 -12.62 -11.84 18.93
N HIS A 64 -13.48 -10.84 19.18
CA HIS A 64 -13.81 -10.34 20.51
C HIS A 64 -15.22 -10.76 21.02
N GLN A 65 -15.91 -11.67 20.34
CA GLN A 65 -17.19 -12.27 20.78
C GLN A 65 -17.04 -13.73 21.21
#